data_AF-A0A3C1UC74-F1
#
_entry.id   AF-A0A3C1UC74-F1
#
_cell.length_a   1.000
_cell.length_b   1.000
_cell.length_c   1.000
_cell.angle_alpha   90.00
_cell.angle_beta   90.00
_cell.angle_gamma   90.00
#
_symmetry.space_group_name_H-M   'P 1'
#
loop_
_entity.id
_entity.type
_entity.pdbx_description
1 polymer ?
#
loop_
_entity_poly.entity_id
_entity_poly.type
_entity_poly.pdbx_seq_one_letter_code
_entity_poly.pdbx_strand_id
1 'polypeptide(L)'
;GGKDYEKIEQARLLSSSEYSVNSSLGYITLSSALNPDEVLAVAFQYTYRGKTYQVGEFSADIDNTSNSLYVKMLKGTTTSPQLPIWHLMMKNVYSLGAYQIQSTNFKFDVKYLSDTTGTELNYIPEGNINGKPLLQVMNLDRLDANKEPNVDGRFDFLEGYTVVASKGRVIFPVVEPFGSHLKKAMGGGAIADKYVYQELYDCTLPVARQYSDKNKYVMTGEYQASAGNVIRLNAMNVPRGSVVVTAGGVTLTENSDYTVDYNMGTVTITNQSIIDAGTNISVSMENQSTFSMQRKTLMGLDLDYAFNKDFHVGATLMHYGEKALTEKVSIGDELVNNTIWGANVSYKTNFMWLTNLLNKIPTVNATAPSSFNFKGEFAQLIPHQAKTGSNAGSSYIDDFESTQSGIDLRSPYSWFLASTPYDPSASALFPEAGLSNN
;
A
#
# COMPACT_ATOMS: atom_id res chain seq x y z
N GLY A 1 -33.38 2.42 -19.66
CA GLY A 1 -32.12 1.69 -19.46
C GLY A 1 -31.44 2.18 -18.20
N GLY A 2 -30.61 1.36 -17.57
CA GLY A 2 -29.70 1.78 -16.49
C GLY A 2 -30.14 1.49 -15.05
N LYS A 3 -31.44 1.25 -14.79
CA LYS A 3 -31.93 0.82 -13.46
C LYS A 3 -32.28 -0.67 -13.43
N ASP A 4 -33.14 -1.10 -14.36
CA ASP A 4 -33.66 -2.48 -14.38
C ASP A 4 -32.86 -3.39 -15.32
N TYR A 5 -32.43 -2.86 -16.46
CA TYR A 5 -31.63 -3.56 -17.46
C TYR A 5 -30.72 -2.61 -18.22
N GLU A 6 -29.65 -3.17 -18.77
CA GLU A 6 -28.77 -2.53 -19.75
C GLU A 6 -28.84 -3.30 -21.06
N LYS A 7 -28.90 -2.58 -22.18
CA LYS A 7 -28.82 -3.16 -23.52
C LYS A 7 -27.45 -2.85 -24.08
N ILE A 8 -26.72 -3.90 -24.45
CA ILE A 8 -25.40 -3.79 -25.07
C ILE A 8 -25.50 -4.43 -26.44
N GLU A 9 -25.15 -3.69 -27.49
CA GLU A 9 -25.15 -4.24 -28.86
C GLU A 9 -23.96 -5.16 -29.11
N GLN A 10 -22.79 -4.80 -28.57
CA GLN A 10 -21.57 -5.59 -28.68
C GLN A 10 -20.92 -5.72 -27.30
N ALA A 11 -21.09 -6.88 -26.67
CA ALA A 11 -20.42 -7.23 -25.43
C ALA A 11 -19.18 -8.09 -25.72
N ARG A 12 -18.09 -7.84 -25.00
CA ARG A 12 -16.88 -8.66 -25.06
C ARG A 12 -16.93 -9.74 -23.98
N LEU A 13 -16.74 -10.99 -24.37
CA LEU A 13 -16.54 -12.08 -23.41
C LEU A 13 -15.14 -11.96 -22.79
N LEU A 14 -15.06 -11.88 -21.47
CA LEU A 14 -13.79 -11.86 -20.75
C LEU A 14 -13.12 -13.23 -20.84
N SER A 15 -11.82 -13.23 -21.12
CA SER A 15 -10.98 -14.42 -21.10
C SER A 15 -10.65 -14.85 -19.67
N SER A 16 -10.24 -16.10 -19.48
CA SER A 16 -9.93 -16.67 -18.16
C SER A 16 -8.71 -16.04 -17.46
N SER A 17 -7.91 -15.23 -18.16
CA SER A 17 -6.81 -14.45 -17.56
C SER A 17 -7.27 -13.10 -16.99
N GLU A 18 -8.43 -12.60 -17.43
CA GLU A 18 -8.94 -11.28 -17.05
C GLU A 18 -9.77 -11.30 -15.77
N TYR A 19 -10.19 -12.48 -15.32
CA TYR A 19 -10.92 -12.65 -14.07
C TYR A 19 -10.60 -13.98 -13.39
N SER A 20 -10.88 -14.04 -12.09
CA SER A 20 -10.84 -15.28 -11.31
C SER A 20 -12.15 -15.44 -10.55
N VAL A 21 -12.61 -16.68 -10.37
CA VAL A 21 -13.84 -17.00 -9.65
C VAL A 21 -13.52 -17.85 -8.43
N ASN A 22 -14.03 -17.46 -7.27
CA ASN A 22 -14.10 -18.36 -6.13
C ASN A 22 -15.38 -19.18 -6.24
N SER A 23 -15.26 -20.43 -6.67
CA SER A 23 -16.40 -21.33 -6.90
C SER A 23 -17.10 -21.77 -5.61
N SER A 24 -16.44 -21.64 -4.46
CA SER A 24 -17.03 -22.01 -3.17
C SER A 24 -17.92 -20.91 -2.59
N LEU A 25 -17.48 -19.65 -2.71
CA LEU A 25 -18.20 -18.49 -2.17
C LEU A 25 -19.00 -17.71 -3.23
N GLY A 26 -18.74 -17.96 -4.52
CA GLY A 26 -19.52 -17.40 -5.62
C GLY A 26 -19.20 -15.95 -5.98
N TYR A 27 -17.98 -15.47 -5.72
CA TYR A 27 -17.54 -14.12 -6.11
C TYR A 27 -16.53 -14.12 -7.25
N ILE A 28 -16.46 -12.99 -7.94
CA ILE A 28 -15.61 -12.77 -9.10
C ILE A 28 -14.62 -11.65 -8.78
N THR A 29 -13.35 -11.86 -9.12
CA THR A 29 -12.31 -10.85 -9.01
C THR A 29 -11.79 -10.53 -10.40
N LEU A 30 -11.97 -9.29 -10.83
CA LEU A 30 -11.41 -8.80 -12.08
C LEU A 30 -9.92 -8.46 -11.91
N SER A 31 -9.16 -8.62 -12.99
CA SER A 31 -7.73 -8.25 -13.04
C SER A 31 -7.52 -6.75 -13.24
N SER A 32 -8.46 -6.06 -13.88
CA SER A 32 -8.49 -4.60 -14.04
C SER A 32 -9.76 -4.01 -13.44
N ALA A 33 -9.69 -2.74 -13.02
CA ALA A 33 -10.87 -1.98 -12.66
C ALA A 33 -11.65 -1.61 -13.93
N LEU A 34 -12.98 -1.64 -13.84
CA LEU A 34 -13.87 -1.24 -14.93
C LEU A 34 -14.07 0.27 -14.92
N ASN A 35 -14.18 0.86 -16.11
CA ASN A 35 -14.53 2.27 -16.26
C ASN A 35 -15.98 2.52 -15.82
N PRO A 36 -16.35 3.77 -15.44
CA PRO A 36 -17.71 4.08 -14.99
C PRO A 36 -18.80 3.70 -16.00
N ASP A 37 -18.54 3.89 -17.29
CA ASP A 37 -19.41 3.63 -18.44
C ASP A 37 -19.45 2.15 -18.89
N GLU A 38 -18.62 1.28 -18.32
CA GLU A 38 -18.62 -0.15 -18.65
C GLU A 38 -19.69 -0.93 -17.88
N VAL A 39 -20.30 -1.91 -18.53
CA VAL A 39 -21.29 -2.82 -17.93
C VAL A 39 -20.67 -4.19 -17.74
N LEU A 40 -20.87 -4.80 -16.58
CA LEU A 40 -20.45 -6.17 -16.28
C LEU A 40 -21.68 -7.06 -16.10
N ALA A 41 -21.72 -8.16 -16.82
CA ALA A 41 -22.75 -9.18 -16.68
C ALA A 41 -22.16 -10.59 -16.73
N VAL A 42 -22.89 -11.56 -16.19
CA VAL A 42 -22.47 -12.96 -16.08
C VAL A 42 -23.62 -13.91 -16.43
N ALA A 43 -23.24 -15.06 -16.97
CA ALA A 43 -24.08 -16.24 -17.05
C ALA A 43 -23.31 -17.39 -16.41
N PHE A 44 -23.94 -18.15 -15.52
CA PHE A 44 -23.28 -19.25 -14.83
C PHE A 44 -24.27 -20.35 -14.42
N GLN A 45 -23.73 -21.54 -14.24
CA GLN A 45 -24.44 -22.71 -13.75
C GLN A 45 -23.70 -23.28 -12.54
N TYR A 46 -24.44 -23.68 -11.51
CA TYR A 46 -23.88 -24.29 -10.32
C TYR A 46 -24.76 -25.43 -9.82
N THR A 47 -24.15 -26.40 -9.15
CA THR A 47 -24.86 -27.54 -8.57
C THR A 47 -24.88 -27.40 -7.06
N TYR A 48 -26.07 -27.37 -6.47
CA TYR A 48 -26.25 -27.33 -5.03
C TYR A 48 -27.08 -28.53 -4.58
N ARG A 49 -26.50 -29.35 -3.70
CA ARG A 49 -27.14 -30.57 -3.16
C ARG A 49 -27.73 -31.49 -4.25
N GLY A 50 -26.98 -31.68 -5.34
CA GLY A 50 -27.36 -32.55 -6.46
C GLY A 50 -28.37 -31.95 -7.44
N LYS A 51 -28.83 -30.71 -7.23
CA LYS A 51 -29.68 -29.98 -8.19
C LYS A 51 -28.87 -28.90 -8.90
N THR A 52 -28.99 -28.89 -10.22
CA THR A 52 -28.38 -27.88 -11.09
C THR A 52 -29.26 -26.64 -11.15
N TYR A 53 -28.64 -25.47 -11.01
CA TYR A 53 -29.25 -24.16 -11.16
C TYR A 53 -28.47 -23.36 -12.19
N GLN A 54 -29.16 -22.61 -13.03
CA GLN A 54 -28.58 -21.74 -14.04
C GLN A 54 -29.10 -20.32 -13.85
N VAL A 55 -28.21 -19.34 -14.03
CA VAL A 55 -28.51 -17.92 -13.97
C VAL A 55 -27.98 -17.28 -15.25
N GLY A 56 -28.88 -16.70 -16.04
CA GLY A 56 -28.58 -16.21 -17.39
C GLY A 56 -28.54 -17.31 -18.44
N GLU A 57 -28.41 -16.90 -19.70
CA GLU A 57 -28.37 -17.78 -20.86
C GLU A 57 -26.93 -17.91 -21.37
N PHE A 58 -26.54 -19.11 -21.83
CA PHE A 58 -25.27 -19.31 -22.54
C PHE A 58 -25.47 -19.15 -24.04
N SER A 59 -24.40 -18.84 -24.77
CA SER A 59 -24.45 -18.75 -26.24
C SER A 59 -24.85 -20.08 -26.91
N ALA A 60 -24.65 -21.21 -26.24
CA ALA A 60 -25.06 -22.52 -26.72
C ALA A 60 -26.55 -22.80 -26.52
N ASP A 61 -27.26 -21.99 -25.72
CA ASP A 61 -28.68 -22.16 -25.42
C ASP A 61 -29.59 -21.49 -26.46
N ILE A 62 -29.02 -20.74 -27.42
CA ILE A 62 -29.77 -19.92 -28.38
C ILE A 62 -29.46 -20.35 -29.82
N ASP A 63 -30.50 -20.69 -30.56
CA ASP A 63 -30.40 -21.19 -31.94
C ASP A 63 -30.28 -20.07 -33.00
N ASN A 64 -30.54 -18.82 -32.63
CA ASN A 64 -30.59 -17.67 -33.53
C ASN A 64 -29.79 -16.47 -33.00
N THR A 65 -28.76 -16.06 -33.74
CA THR A 65 -27.87 -14.93 -33.42
C THR A 65 -28.54 -13.55 -33.53
N SER A 66 -29.76 -13.47 -34.05
CA SER A 66 -30.56 -12.22 -34.07
C SER A 66 -31.25 -11.95 -32.73
N ASN A 67 -31.30 -12.92 -31.83
CA ASN A 67 -31.91 -12.77 -30.51
C ASN A 67 -30.92 -12.18 -29.51
N SER A 68 -31.44 -11.46 -28.52
CA SER A 68 -30.62 -10.94 -27.41
C SER A 68 -30.36 -12.04 -26.38
N LEU A 69 -29.14 -12.10 -25.85
CA LEU A 69 -28.77 -12.94 -24.70
C LEU A 69 -29.22 -12.28 -23.40
N TYR A 70 -30.02 -12.98 -22.60
CA TYR A 70 -30.40 -12.50 -21.28
C TYR A 70 -29.41 -13.00 -20.23
N VAL A 71 -28.65 -12.06 -19.65
CA VAL A 71 -27.59 -12.35 -18.68
C VAL A 71 -27.78 -11.54 -17.40
N LYS A 72 -27.17 -12.00 -16.31
CA LYS A 72 -27.28 -11.33 -15.01
C LYS A 72 -26.29 -10.17 -14.92
N MET A 73 -26.81 -8.95 -14.84
CA MET A 73 -25.99 -7.76 -14.60
C MET A 73 -25.43 -7.72 -13.17
N LEU A 74 -24.13 -7.42 -13.05
CA LEU A 74 -23.40 -7.19 -11.81
C LEU A 74 -23.01 -5.71 -11.62
N LYS A 75 -22.71 -4.99 -12.71
CA LYS A 75 -22.44 -3.54 -12.74
C LYS A 75 -23.14 -2.94 -13.97
N GLY A 76 -23.88 -1.85 -13.78
CA GLY A 76 -24.44 -1.05 -14.88
C GLY A 76 -23.66 0.25 -15.10
N THR A 77 -24.11 1.07 -16.06
CA THR A 77 -23.55 2.43 -16.29
C THR A 77 -23.91 3.41 -15.17
N THR A 78 -25.09 3.20 -14.57
CA THR A 78 -25.57 4.00 -13.44
C THR A 78 -25.09 3.38 -12.12
N THR A 79 -24.22 4.10 -11.40
CA THR A 79 -23.77 3.71 -10.06
C THR A 79 -24.64 4.40 -9.01
N SER A 80 -25.63 3.67 -8.49
CA SER A 80 -26.50 4.18 -7.42
C SER A 80 -26.60 3.17 -6.28
N PRO A 81 -26.37 3.60 -5.02
CA PRO A 81 -26.55 2.74 -3.86
C PRO A 81 -27.96 2.18 -3.69
N GLN A 82 -28.97 2.82 -4.29
CA GLN A 82 -30.36 2.38 -4.19
C GLN A 82 -30.71 1.24 -5.14
N LEU A 83 -29.80 0.87 -6.05
CA LEU A 83 -30.02 -0.24 -6.96
C LEU A 83 -29.55 -1.55 -6.32
N PRO A 84 -30.28 -2.68 -6.47
CA PRO A 84 -29.87 -3.96 -5.89
C PRO A 84 -28.48 -4.45 -6.32
N ILE A 85 -28.03 -4.07 -7.52
CA ILE A 85 -26.68 -4.40 -8.01
C ILE A 85 -25.57 -3.80 -7.14
N TRP A 86 -25.84 -2.73 -6.41
CA TRP A 86 -24.89 -2.12 -5.49
C TRP A 86 -24.47 -3.07 -4.35
N HIS A 87 -25.40 -3.89 -3.89
CA HIS A 87 -25.15 -4.90 -2.85
C HIS A 87 -24.45 -6.15 -3.39
N LEU A 88 -24.39 -6.33 -4.71
CA LEU A 88 -23.59 -7.39 -5.33
C LEU A 88 -22.09 -7.04 -5.34
N MET A 89 -21.76 -5.75 -5.29
CA MET A 89 -20.38 -5.29 -5.16
C MET A 89 -19.86 -5.60 -3.76
N MET A 90 -18.83 -6.45 -3.69
CA MET A 90 -18.08 -6.71 -2.47
C MET A 90 -17.27 -5.48 -2.05
N LYS A 91 -17.43 -5.08 -0.79
CA LYS A 91 -16.75 -3.91 -0.17
C LYS A 91 -15.93 -4.31 1.07
N ASN A 92 -15.61 -5.59 1.17
CA ASN A 92 -14.91 -6.23 2.28
C ASN A 92 -13.52 -6.77 1.86
N VAL A 93 -13.00 -6.32 0.71
CA VAL A 93 -11.71 -6.74 0.16
C VAL A 93 -10.80 -5.52 0.07
N TYR A 94 -9.65 -5.57 0.74
CA TYR A 94 -8.72 -4.46 0.86
C TYR A 94 -7.37 -4.84 0.25
N SER A 95 -6.81 -3.94 -0.56
CA SER A 95 -5.50 -4.11 -1.17
C SER A 95 -4.41 -3.70 -0.18
N LEU A 96 -3.38 -4.53 -0.03
CA LEU A 96 -2.18 -4.20 0.74
C LEU A 96 -1.14 -3.45 -0.11
N GLY A 97 -1.41 -3.22 -1.39
CA GLY A 97 -0.43 -2.67 -2.34
C GLY A 97 0.74 -3.61 -2.64
N ALA A 98 0.58 -4.89 -2.31
CA ALA A 98 1.61 -5.91 -2.40
C ALA A 98 1.24 -7.00 -3.42
N TYR A 99 2.22 -7.80 -3.81
CA TYR A 99 2.02 -8.99 -4.66
C TYR A 99 2.78 -10.19 -4.07
N GLN A 100 2.24 -11.38 -4.29
CA GLN A 100 2.87 -12.66 -3.90
C GLN A 100 3.32 -12.68 -2.43
N ILE A 101 2.43 -12.27 -1.53
CA ILE A 101 2.71 -12.26 -0.08
C ILE A 101 2.82 -13.68 0.47
N GLN A 102 3.75 -13.89 1.39
CA GLN A 102 3.91 -15.17 2.08
C GLN A 102 3.15 -15.16 3.42
N SER A 103 2.73 -16.33 3.86
CA SER A 103 2.12 -16.52 5.18
C SER A 103 3.14 -16.33 6.31
N THR A 104 4.41 -16.67 6.06
CA THR A 104 5.49 -16.54 7.02
C THR A 104 5.70 -15.07 7.39
N ASN A 105 5.76 -14.78 8.69
CA ASN A 105 5.92 -13.42 9.23
C ASN A 105 4.85 -12.42 8.77
N PHE A 106 3.70 -12.89 8.26
CA PHE A 106 2.58 -12.02 7.96
C PHE A 106 1.93 -11.55 9.27
N LYS A 107 1.86 -10.23 9.45
CA LYS A 107 1.13 -9.60 10.55
C LYS A 107 0.09 -8.67 9.95
N PHE A 108 -1.12 -8.72 10.48
CA PHE A 108 -2.18 -7.82 10.08
C PHE A 108 -3.07 -7.53 11.28
N ASP A 109 -3.30 -6.25 11.50
CA ASP A 109 -4.11 -5.73 12.58
C ASP A 109 -5.13 -4.73 12.03
N VAL A 110 -6.31 -4.75 12.66
CA VAL A 110 -7.34 -3.74 12.46
C VAL A 110 -7.37 -2.88 13.71
N LYS A 111 -7.20 -1.58 13.54
CA LYS A 111 -7.18 -0.60 14.62
C LYS A 111 -8.29 0.44 14.45
N TYR A 112 -8.67 1.04 15.55
CA TYR A 112 -9.62 2.14 15.62
C TYR A 112 -8.94 3.37 16.22
N LEU A 113 -9.02 4.50 15.51
CA LEU A 113 -8.52 5.78 15.98
C LEU A 113 -9.47 6.35 17.03
N SER A 114 -9.02 6.39 18.29
CA SER A 114 -9.81 6.87 19.42
C SER A 114 -9.74 8.40 19.54
N ASP A 115 -10.89 9.07 19.52
CA ASP A 115 -10.96 10.54 19.73
C ASP A 115 -10.49 10.96 21.13
N THR A 116 -10.64 10.08 22.12
CA THR A 116 -10.32 10.39 23.52
C THR A 116 -8.81 10.38 23.78
N THR A 117 -8.09 9.45 23.14
CA THR A 117 -6.65 9.28 23.36
C THR A 117 -5.81 9.84 22.21
N GLY A 118 -6.40 10.05 21.03
CA GLY A 118 -5.69 10.37 19.80
C GLY A 118 -4.81 9.22 19.28
N THR A 119 -4.97 8.01 19.82
CA THR A 119 -4.15 6.84 19.49
C THR A 119 -4.96 5.76 18.80
N GLU A 120 -4.28 4.95 17.99
CA GLU A 120 -4.85 3.78 17.34
C GLU A 120 -4.91 2.60 18.32
N LEU A 121 -6.11 2.14 18.64
CA LEU A 121 -6.36 1.02 19.52
C LEU A 121 -6.72 -0.23 18.71
N ASN A 122 -6.23 -1.40 19.09
CA ASN A 122 -6.62 -2.68 18.46
C ASN A 122 -7.97 -3.22 18.95
N TYR A 123 -8.68 -2.51 19.83
CA TYR A 123 -10.02 -2.84 20.34
C TYR A 123 -10.87 -1.57 20.48
N ILE A 124 -12.17 -1.73 20.67
CA ILE A 124 -13.09 -0.64 21.00
C ILE A 124 -13.38 -0.69 22.50
N PRO A 125 -13.15 0.39 23.28
CA PRO A 125 -13.30 0.39 24.74
C PRO A 125 -14.77 0.56 25.21
N GLU A 126 -15.76 0.18 24.40
CA GLU A 126 -17.19 0.37 24.67
C GLU A 126 -18.03 -0.80 24.12
N GLY A 127 -19.25 -0.98 24.65
CA GLY A 127 -20.22 -1.99 24.21
C GLY A 127 -19.83 -3.44 24.54
N ASN A 128 -20.52 -4.40 23.91
CA ASN A 128 -20.33 -5.85 24.18
C ASN A 128 -18.99 -6.42 23.70
N ILE A 129 -18.24 -5.64 22.92
CA ILE A 129 -16.92 -6.01 22.39
C ILE A 129 -15.77 -5.36 23.16
N ASN A 130 -16.07 -4.72 24.30
CA ASN A 130 -15.06 -4.05 25.10
C ASN A 130 -13.89 -4.99 25.45
N GLY A 131 -12.67 -4.55 25.12
CA GLY A 131 -11.44 -5.30 25.34
C GLY A 131 -11.18 -6.46 24.37
N LYS A 132 -12.05 -6.70 23.38
CA LYS A 132 -11.83 -7.72 22.35
C LYS A 132 -11.05 -7.14 21.16
N PRO A 133 -9.97 -7.79 20.71
CA PRO A 133 -9.28 -7.38 19.49
C PRO A 133 -10.23 -7.30 18.30
N LEU A 134 -10.14 -6.23 17.51
CA LEU A 134 -10.96 -6.02 16.33
C LEU A 134 -10.75 -7.13 15.29
N LEU A 135 -9.55 -7.70 15.24
CA LEU A 135 -9.24 -8.87 14.44
C LEU A 135 -10.21 -10.03 14.72
N GLN A 136 -10.43 -10.34 16.00
CA GLN A 136 -11.38 -11.35 16.46
C GLN A 136 -12.82 -10.92 16.17
N VAL A 137 -13.18 -9.66 16.46
CA VAL A 137 -14.54 -9.14 16.22
C VAL A 137 -14.93 -9.27 14.75
N MET A 138 -13.99 -9.07 13.83
CA MET A 138 -14.20 -9.14 12.38
C MET A 138 -14.05 -10.56 11.80
N ASN A 139 -13.95 -11.59 12.66
CA ASN A 139 -13.77 -12.99 12.27
C ASN A 139 -12.49 -13.26 11.45
N LEU A 140 -11.45 -12.45 11.63
CA LEU A 140 -10.14 -12.63 11.00
C LEU A 140 -9.16 -13.46 11.85
N ASP A 141 -9.53 -13.75 13.09
CA ASP A 141 -8.81 -14.59 14.05
C ASP A 141 -9.82 -15.55 14.69
N ARG A 142 -9.85 -16.77 14.15
CA ARG A 142 -10.72 -17.87 14.57
C ARG A 142 -9.96 -19.18 14.69
N LEU A 143 -8.77 -19.25 14.09
CA LEU A 143 -7.96 -20.45 14.03
C LEU A 143 -6.60 -20.21 14.68
N ASP A 144 -6.02 -21.27 15.24
CA ASP A 144 -4.64 -21.21 15.71
C ASP A 144 -3.64 -21.57 14.60
N ALA A 145 -2.35 -21.58 14.95
CA ALA A 145 -1.27 -21.99 14.05
C ALA A 145 -1.45 -23.41 13.44
N ASN A 146 -2.19 -24.30 14.10
CA ASN A 146 -2.50 -25.65 13.60
C ASN A 146 -3.79 -25.69 12.77
N LYS A 147 -4.46 -24.54 12.56
CA LYS A 147 -5.75 -24.40 11.88
C LYS A 147 -6.91 -25.04 12.65
N GLU A 148 -6.77 -25.22 13.95
CA GLU A 148 -7.86 -25.66 14.84
C GLU A 148 -8.69 -24.43 15.28
N PRO A 149 -9.98 -24.60 15.64
CA PRO A 149 -10.90 -23.49 15.92
C PRO A 149 -10.65 -22.84 17.29
N ASN A 150 -9.45 -22.31 17.49
CA ASN A 150 -8.99 -21.61 18.68
C ASN A 150 -8.50 -20.22 18.28
N VAL A 151 -8.75 -19.21 19.10
CA VAL A 151 -8.31 -17.83 18.85
C VAL A 151 -6.91 -17.65 19.43
N ASP A 152 -5.96 -17.14 18.65
CA ASP A 152 -4.56 -16.98 19.08
C ASP A 152 -4.02 -15.53 19.02
N GLY A 153 -4.88 -14.58 18.63
CA GLY A 153 -4.53 -13.16 18.52
C GLY A 153 -3.81 -12.81 17.22
N ARG A 154 -3.73 -13.74 16.25
CA ARG A 154 -3.06 -13.53 14.96
C ARG A 154 -4.05 -13.65 13.82
N PHE A 155 -3.69 -13.09 12.67
CA PHE A 155 -4.52 -13.14 11.49
C PHE A 155 -4.49 -14.56 10.89
N ASP A 156 -5.67 -15.12 10.65
CA ASP A 156 -5.86 -16.40 9.97
C ASP A 156 -5.45 -16.26 8.50
N PHE A 157 -4.26 -16.72 8.11
CA PHE A 157 -3.83 -16.69 6.71
C PHE A 157 -4.40 -17.88 5.91
N LEU A 158 -5.59 -17.70 5.32
CA LEU A 158 -6.30 -18.71 4.54
C LEU A 158 -6.52 -18.23 3.10
N GLU A 159 -5.78 -18.84 2.16
CA GLU A 159 -5.88 -18.50 0.74
C GLU A 159 -7.31 -18.70 0.22
N GLY A 160 -7.84 -17.67 -0.45
CA GLY A 160 -9.19 -17.64 -1.00
C GLY A 160 -10.31 -17.36 0.01
N TYR A 161 -10.01 -17.28 1.31
CA TYR A 161 -11.01 -16.99 2.35
C TYR A 161 -10.73 -15.65 3.04
N THR A 162 -9.54 -15.50 3.60
CA THR A 162 -9.11 -14.27 4.30
C THR A 162 -8.04 -13.51 3.53
N VAL A 163 -7.36 -14.16 2.58
CA VAL A 163 -6.31 -13.53 1.80
C VAL A 163 -6.29 -14.06 0.36
N VAL A 164 -5.86 -13.21 -0.57
CA VAL A 164 -5.47 -13.59 -1.93
C VAL A 164 -3.99 -13.26 -2.08
N ALA A 165 -3.13 -14.22 -1.79
CA ALA A 165 -1.69 -14.00 -1.64
C ALA A 165 -1.05 -13.47 -2.94
N SER A 166 -1.48 -14.00 -4.08
CA SER A 166 -0.99 -13.60 -5.40
C SER A 166 -1.18 -12.10 -5.70
N LYS A 167 -2.31 -11.53 -5.26
CA LYS A 167 -2.69 -10.12 -5.51
C LYS A 167 -2.53 -9.21 -4.28
N GLY A 168 -2.00 -9.75 -3.17
CA GLY A 168 -1.83 -9.02 -1.91
C GLY A 168 -3.11 -8.37 -1.40
N ARG A 169 -4.23 -9.11 -1.41
CA ARG A 169 -5.53 -8.61 -0.91
C ARG A 169 -5.94 -9.34 0.35
N VAL A 170 -6.45 -8.62 1.33
CA VAL A 170 -7.12 -9.17 2.52
C VAL A 170 -8.63 -9.16 2.29
N ILE A 171 -9.28 -10.27 2.60
CA ILE A 171 -10.73 -10.46 2.52
C ILE A 171 -11.25 -10.59 3.95
N PHE A 172 -12.18 -9.73 4.32
CA PHE A 172 -12.91 -9.90 5.57
C PHE A 172 -14.00 -10.95 5.36
N PRO A 173 -14.10 -12.02 6.17
CA PRO A 173 -15.08 -13.09 6.00
C PRO A 173 -16.50 -12.68 6.46
N VAL A 174 -16.82 -11.40 6.30
CA VAL A 174 -18.09 -10.74 6.60
C VAL A 174 -18.35 -9.70 5.50
N VAL A 175 -19.61 -9.52 5.11
CA VAL A 175 -19.99 -8.65 3.97
C VAL A 175 -19.73 -7.16 4.30
N GLU A 176 -20.05 -6.75 5.51
CA GLU A 176 -19.94 -5.36 5.99
C GLU A 176 -19.24 -5.32 7.35
N PRO A 177 -17.91 -5.55 7.40
CA PRO A 177 -17.17 -5.62 8.66
C PRO A 177 -17.39 -4.39 9.55
N PHE A 178 -17.25 -3.20 8.99
CA PHE A 178 -17.37 -1.94 9.74
C PHE A 178 -18.81 -1.40 9.82
N GLY A 179 -19.76 -2.07 9.15
CA GLY A 179 -21.16 -1.67 9.05
C GLY A 179 -22.05 -2.52 9.95
N SER A 180 -22.99 -3.23 9.32
CA SER A 180 -23.98 -4.05 10.00
C SER A 180 -23.40 -5.18 10.87
N HIS A 181 -22.22 -5.72 10.55
CA HIS A 181 -21.56 -6.74 11.37
C HIS A 181 -21.11 -6.17 12.72
N LEU A 182 -20.37 -5.07 12.70
CA LEU A 182 -19.93 -4.38 13.92
C LEU A 182 -21.13 -3.95 14.77
N LYS A 183 -22.18 -3.40 14.13
CA LYS A 183 -23.40 -3.00 14.83
C LYS A 183 -24.01 -4.16 15.65
N LYS A 184 -24.08 -5.35 15.05
CA LYS A 184 -24.56 -6.57 15.71
C LYS A 184 -23.61 -7.02 16.82
N ALA A 185 -22.30 -7.01 16.56
CA ALA A 185 -21.29 -7.43 17.54
C ALA A 185 -21.32 -6.57 18.82
N MET A 186 -21.56 -5.26 18.67
CA MET A 186 -21.66 -4.32 19.80
C MET A 186 -22.96 -4.41 20.59
N GLY A 187 -23.97 -5.14 20.10
CA GLY A 187 -25.30 -5.24 20.71
C GLY A 187 -26.31 -4.17 20.25
N GLY A 188 -25.94 -3.35 19.26
CA GLY A 188 -26.79 -2.28 18.72
C GLY A 188 -26.92 -1.04 19.62
N GLY A 189 -27.93 -0.22 19.32
CA GLY A 189 -28.24 1.01 20.04
C GLY A 189 -27.26 2.17 19.78
N ALA A 190 -27.43 3.25 20.55
CA ALA A 190 -26.69 4.50 20.36
C ALA A 190 -25.16 4.36 20.52
N ILE A 191 -24.71 3.41 21.35
CA ILE A 191 -23.28 3.13 21.52
C ILE A 191 -22.69 2.58 20.22
N ALA A 192 -23.36 1.61 19.58
CA ALA A 192 -22.90 1.05 18.31
C ALA A 192 -22.89 2.11 17.19
N ASP A 193 -23.92 2.96 17.14
CA ASP A 193 -24.04 4.00 16.11
C ASP A 193 -22.88 5.02 16.15
N LYS A 194 -22.15 5.15 17.26
CA LYS A 194 -20.92 5.96 17.35
C LYS A 194 -19.77 5.38 16.51
N TYR A 195 -19.63 4.06 16.47
CA TYR A 195 -18.49 3.35 15.87
C TYR A 195 -18.77 2.79 14.48
N VAL A 196 -20.03 2.47 14.18
CA VAL A 196 -20.43 1.87 12.91
C VAL A 196 -20.24 2.85 11.76
N TYR A 197 -19.57 2.40 10.71
CA TYR A 197 -19.34 3.16 9.48
C TYR A 197 -20.19 2.56 8.35
N GLN A 198 -21.50 2.79 8.43
CA GLN A 198 -22.47 2.22 7.49
C GLN A 198 -22.43 2.91 6.12
N GLU A 199 -22.10 4.20 6.10
CA GLU A 199 -21.97 5.03 4.90
C GLU A 199 -20.94 4.46 3.91
N LEU A 200 -19.93 3.73 4.41
CA LEU A 200 -18.98 3.00 3.55
C LEU A 200 -19.66 1.98 2.63
N TYR A 201 -20.79 1.42 3.04
CA TYR A 201 -21.52 0.39 2.32
C TYR A 201 -22.74 0.93 1.57
N ASP A 202 -23.36 1.99 2.09
CA ASP A 202 -24.62 2.55 1.57
C ASP A 202 -24.44 3.83 0.76
N CYS A 203 -23.22 4.39 0.69
CA CYS A 203 -22.90 5.57 -0.10
C CYS A 203 -21.71 5.31 -1.05
N THR A 204 -21.53 6.20 -2.02
CA THR A 204 -20.33 6.17 -2.86
C THR A 204 -19.10 6.54 -2.02
N LEU A 205 -17.94 6.00 -2.39
CA LEU A 205 -16.69 6.22 -1.65
C LEU A 205 -16.38 7.72 -1.40
N PRO A 206 -16.56 8.66 -2.38
CA PRO A 206 -16.32 10.07 -2.13
C PRO A 206 -17.24 10.67 -1.06
N VAL A 207 -18.51 10.26 -1.01
CA VAL A 207 -19.47 10.73 0.00
C VAL A 207 -19.13 10.12 1.36
N ALA A 208 -18.85 8.81 1.41
CA ALA A 208 -18.47 8.14 2.64
C ALA A 208 -17.25 8.80 3.31
N ARG A 209 -16.26 9.23 2.52
CA ARG A 209 -15.04 9.91 3.01
C ARG A 209 -15.31 11.25 3.71
N GLN A 210 -16.45 11.91 3.43
CA GLN A 210 -16.82 13.16 4.09
C GLN A 210 -17.25 12.94 5.56
N TYR A 211 -17.63 11.70 5.92
CA TYR A 211 -17.93 11.29 7.30
C TYR A 211 -16.64 10.93 8.06
N SER A 212 -15.81 11.95 8.31
CA SER A 212 -14.53 11.80 9.00
C SER A 212 -14.66 11.32 10.45
N ASP A 213 -15.83 11.53 11.08
CA ASP A 213 -16.14 11.04 12.41
C ASP A 213 -16.31 9.50 12.46
N LYS A 214 -16.60 8.87 11.32
CA LYS A 214 -16.72 7.40 11.16
C LYS A 214 -15.52 6.76 10.48
N ASN A 215 -14.84 7.49 9.61
CA ASN A 215 -13.65 7.00 8.90
C ASN A 215 -12.41 6.94 9.82
N LYS A 216 -12.44 6.02 10.78
CA LYS A 216 -11.46 5.89 11.88
C LYS A 216 -10.80 4.51 11.95
N TYR A 217 -11.10 3.63 11.01
CA TYR A 217 -10.52 2.29 10.96
C TYR A 217 -9.23 2.30 10.15
N VAL A 218 -8.14 1.85 10.78
CA VAL A 218 -6.82 1.76 10.16
C VAL A 218 -6.41 0.30 10.12
N MET A 219 -5.97 -0.16 8.95
CA MET A 219 -5.41 -1.49 8.78
C MET A 219 -3.89 -1.34 8.73
N THR A 220 -3.20 -2.01 9.64
CA THR A 220 -1.73 -1.98 9.73
C THR A 220 -1.19 -3.40 9.65
N GLY A 221 -0.05 -3.59 9.01
CA GLY A 221 0.52 -4.93 8.91
C GLY A 221 1.95 -4.95 8.40
N GLU A 222 2.56 -6.11 8.51
CA GLU A 222 3.88 -6.45 7.99
C GLU A 222 3.73 -7.66 7.09
N TYR A 223 4.41 -7.68 5.95
CA TYR A 223 4.39 -8.81 5.03
C TYR A 223 5.76 -9.00 4.40
N GLN A 224 6.01 -10.21 3.91
CA GLN A 224 7.17 -10.56 3.13
C GLN A 224 6.72 -11.01 1.74
N ALA A 225 7.39 -10.50 0.70
CA ALA A 225 7.17 -10.95 -0.67
C ALA A 225 7.95 -12.24 -0.94
N SER A 226 7.50 -13.03 -1.91
CA SER A 226 8.05 -14.37 -2.17
C SER A 226 9.55 -14.43 -2.54
N ALA A 227 10.15 -13.30 -2.97
CA ALA A 227 11.58 -13.22 -3.25
C ALA A 227 12.38 -12.81 -2.01
N GLY A 228 12.44 -13.70 -1.01
CA GLY A 228 12.98 -13.40 0.33
C GLY A 228 14.46 -12.99 0.40
N ASN A 229 15.26 -13.27 -0.64
CA ASN A 229 16.66 -12.85 -0.73
C ASN A 229 16.87 -11.59 -1.60
N VAL A 230 15.83 -11.08 -2.25
CA VAL A 230 15.93 -9.98 -3.21
C VAL A 230 15.16 -8.76 -2.71
N ILE A 231 15.88 -7.70 -2.39
CA ILE A 231 15.33 -6.42 -1.94
C ILE A 231 15.32 -5.46 -3.12
N ARG A 232 14.12 -5.03 -3.55
CA ARG A 232 13.97 -4.00 -4.56
C ARG A 232 14.14 -2.62 -3.92
N LEU A 233 15.05 -1.82 -4.45
CA LEU A 233 15.34 -0.49 -3.94
C LEU A 233 14.31 0.57 -4.38
N ASN A 234 13.40 0.22 -5.30
CA ASN A 234 12.44 1.14 -5.91
C ASN A 234 13.10 2.36 -6.60
N ALA A 235 14.36 2.22 -7.00
CA ALA A 235 15.08 3.17 -7.85
C ALA A 235 15.72 2.42 -9.01
N MET A 236 15.91 3.07 -10.14
CA MET A 236 16.67 2.52 -11.27
C MET A 236 17.94 3.34 -11.46
N ASN A 237 19.00 2.73 -11.98
CA ASN A 237 20.30 3.38 -12.22
C ASN A 237 20.89 4.01 -10.94
N VAL A 238 20.95 3.24 -9.87
CA VAL A 238 21.52 3.66 -8.59
C VAL A 238 23.04 3.86 -8.77
N PRO A 239 23.63 4.98 -8.28
CA PRO A 239 25.08 5.20 -8.35
C PRO A 239 25.86 4.06 -7.70
N ARG A 240 26.91 3.59 -8.39
CA ARG A 240 27.76 2.48 -7.90
C ARG A 240 28.44 2.86 -6.59
N GLY A 241 28.41 1.96 -5.60
CA GLY A 241 29.01 2.16 -4.28
C GLY A 241 28.19 3.02 -3.31
N SER A 242 27.02 3.51 -3.72
CA SER A 242 26.12 4.27 -2.82
C SER A 242 25.25 3.38 -1.92
N VAL A 243 25.14 2.09 -2.24
CA VAL A 243 24.27 1.15 -1.54
C VAL A 243 24.98 0.58 -0.32
N VAL A 244 24.53 0.97 0.86
CA VAL A 244 25.00 0.47 2.15
C VAL A 244 23.92 -0.42 2.75
N VAL A 245 24.25 -1.70 2.95
CA VAL A 245 23.34 -2.67 3.57
C VAL A 245 23.79 -2.94 5.00
N THR A 246 22.86 -2.88 5.93
CA THR A 246 23.11 -3.20 7.35
C THR A 246 22.16 -4.31 7.80
N ALA A 247 22.66 -5.28 8.56
CA ALA A 247 21.85 -6.31 9.20
C ALA A 247 22.11 -6.31 10.71
N GLY A 248 21.06 -6.12 11.51
CA GLY A 248 21.18 -6.08 12.97
C GLY A 248 22.16 -5.02 13.49
N GLY A 249 22.36 -3.94 12.74
CA GLY A 249 23.32 -2.86 13.07
C GLY A 249 24.74 -3.06 12.54
N VAL A 250 25.05 -4.20 11.92
CA VAL A 250 26.36 -4.46 11.30
C VAL A 250 26.29 -4.18 9.80
N THR A 251 27.19 -3.35 9.29
CA THR A 251 27.32 -3.11 7.85
C THR A 251 27.84 -4.36 7.14
N LEU A 252 27.09 -4.83 6.16
CA LEU A 252 27.43 -5.99 5.34
C LEU A 252 28.47 -5.62 4.27
N THR A 253 29.20 -6.61 3.77
CA THR A 253 30.20 -6.38 2.72
C THR A 253 29.64 -6.74 1.34
N GLU A 254 29.64 -5.76 0.42
CA GLU A 254 29.25 -5.97 -0.98
C GLU A 254 30.15 -7.02 -1.65
N ASN A 255 29.55 -7.89 -2.47
CA ASN A 255 30.15 -9.06 -3.14
C ASN A 255 30.58 -10.22 -2.22
N SER A 256 30.33 -10.12 -0.91
CA SER A 256 30.50 -11.22 0.04
C SER A 256 29.16 -11.61 0.66
N ASP A 257 28.51 -10.64 1.31
CA ASP A 257 27.26 -10.85 2.04
C ASP A 257 26.01 -10.51 1.22
N TYR A 258 26.16 -9.64 0.23
CA TYR A 258 25.13 -9.27 -0.73
C TYR A 258 25.74 -8.84 -2.07
N THR A 259 24.95 -8.88 -3.13
CA THR A 259 25.27 -8.28 -4.43
C THR A 259 24.25 -7.21 -4.80
N VAL A 260 24.64 -6.24 -5.63
CA VAL A 260 23.78 -5.15 -6.07
C VAL A 260 23.72 -5.13 -7.60
N ASP A 261 22.52 -5.22 -8.15
CA ASP A 261 22.25 -4.81 -9.53
C ASP A 261 21.90 -3.32 -9.52
N TYR A 262 22.89 -2.49 -9.86
CA TYR A 262 22.75 -1.04 -9.90
C TYR A 262 21.82 -0.54 -11.02
N ASN A 263 21.66 -1.30 -12.11
CA ASN A 263 20.80 -0.92 -13.22
C ASN A 263 19.33 -1.15 -12.85
N MET A 264 19.03 -2.36 -12.34
CA MET A 264 17.69 -2.75 -11.90
C MET A 264 17.34 -2.24 -10.50
N GLY A 265 18.31 -1.69 -9.76
CA GLY A 265 18.17 -1.22 -8.39
C GLY A 265 17.68 -2.31 -7.44
N THR A 266 18.39 -3.44 -7.46
CA THR A 266 17.99 -4.63 -6.71
C THR A 266 19.19 -5.16 -5.94
N VAL A 267 18.99 -5.43 -4.65
CA VAL A 267 20.00 -6.02 -3.75
C VAL A 267 19.66 -7.48 -3.51
N THR A 268 20.60 -8.38 -3.74
CA THR A 268 20.44 -9.81 -3.45
C THR A 268 21.34 -10.19 -2.28
N ILE A 269 20.74 -10.64 -1.18
CA ILE A 269 21.49 -11.15 -0.02
C ILE A 269 22.03 -12.54 -0.36
N THR A 270 23.35 -12.69 -0.29
CA THR A 270 24.06 -13.96 -0.60
C THR A 270 24.37 -14.75 0.66
N ASN A 271 24.46 -14.10 1.83
CA ASN A 271 24.74 -14.76 3.09
C ASN A 271 23.49 -15.44 3.67
N GLN A 272 23.42 -16.76 3.53
CA GLN A 272 22.27 -17.55 3.99
C GLN A 272 22.04 -17.48 5.50
N SER A 273 23.09 -17.30 6.30
CA SER A 273 22.96 -17.22 7.76
C SER A 273 22.14 -16.01 8.20
N ILE A 274 22.24 -14.89 7.46
CA ILE A 274 21.48 -13.67 7.73
C ILE A 274 20.00 -13.87 7.37
N ILE A 275 19.74 -14.57 6.26
CA ILE A 275 18.40 -14.91 5.79
C ILE A 275 17.71 -15.85 6.79
N ASP A 276 18.39 -16.94 7.17
CA ASP A 276 17.84 -17.95 8.08
C ASP A 276 17.63 -17.42 9.50
N ALA A 277 18.49 -16.49 9.94
CA ALA A 277 18.32 -15.81 11.22
C ALA A 277 17.15 -14.82 11.24
N GLY A 278 16.55 -14.48 10.09
CA GLY A 278 15.45 -13.50 10.00
C GLY A 278 15.85 -12.12 10.51
N THR A 279 17.15 -11.76 10.41
CA THR A 279 17.65 -10.49 10.94
C THR A 279 17.12 -9.34 10.10
N ASN A 280 16.66 -8.26 10.74
CA ASN A 280 16.18 -7.09 10.01
C ASN A 280 17.32 -6.46 9.18
N ILE A 281 17.06 -6.27 7.89
CA ILE A 281 18.01 -5.70 6.92
C ILE A 281 17.52 -4.30 6.55
N SER A 282 18.38 -3.30 6.77
CA SER A 282 18.14 -1.93 6.32
C SER A 282 19.10 -1.60 5.19
N VAL A 283 18.54 -1.14 4.07
CA VAL A 283 19.33 -0.69 2.92
C VAL A 283 19.21 0.82 2.79
N SER A 284 20.35 1.49 2.79
CA SER A 284 20.46 2.91 2.47
C SER A 284 21.13 3.06 1.12
N MET A 285 20.64 3.98 0.30
CA MET A 285 21.21 4.26 -1.01
C MET A 285 21.10 5.74 -1.35
N GLU A 286 21.97 6.19 -2.24
CA GLU A 286 21.79 7.48 -2.90
C GLU A 286 20.90 7.27 -4.14
N ASN A 287 19.81 8.03 -4.25
CA ASN A 287 18.97 8.00 -5.43
C ASN A 287 19.11 9.32 -6.19
N GLN A 288 19.81 9.28 -7.33
CA GLN A 288 19.95 10.42 -8.24
C GLN A 288 18.70 10.58 -9.11
N SER A 289 17.53 10.59 -8.49
CA SER A 289 16.25 10.83 -9.17
C SER A 289 16.29 12.23 -9.80
N THR A 290 16.35 12.28 -11.13
CA THR A 290 16.40 13.50 -11.96
C THR A 290 15.13 14.37 -11.84
N PHE A 291 14.12 13.91 -11.09
CA PHE A 291 12.83 14.60 -10.90
C PHE A 291 12.77 15.52 -9.68
N SER A 292 13.83 15.60 -8.86
CA SER A 292 13.90 16.61 -7.80
C SER A 292 14.01 18.01 -8.43
N MET A 293 12.92 18.77 -8.37
CA MET A 293 12.86 20.15 -8.84
C MET A 293 13.66 21.13 -7.96
N GLN A 294 14.07 20.73 -6.76
CA GLN A 294 14.85 21.55 -5.85
C GLN A 294 16.34 21.54 -6.23
N ARG A 295 16.98 22.72 -6.20
CA ARG A 295 18.42 22.83 -6.41
C ARG A 295 19.15 22.51 -5.10
N LYS A 296 20.00 21.47 -5.15
CA LYS A 296 20.80 21.01 -4.02
C LYS A 296 22.23 21.50 -4.15
N THR A 297 22.80 22.02 -3.07
CA THR A 297 24.19 22.47 -3.00
C THR A 297 24.87 21.79 -1.83
N LEU A 298 25.87 20.97 -2.12
CA LEU A 298 26.74 20.35 -1.13
C LEU A 298 28.13 20.97 -1.25
N MET A 299 28.62 21.59 -0.18
CA MET A 299 29.98 22.11 -0.10
C MET A 299 30.63 21.53 1.15
N GLY A 300 31.84 21.01 1.03
CA GLY A 300 32.54 20.46 2.19
C GLY A 300 34.04 20.59 2.08
N LEU A 301 34.68 20.57 3.24
CA LEU A 301 36.10 20.47 3.45
C LEU A 301 36.35 19.25 4.32
N ASP A 302 37.17 18.34 3.84
CA ASP A 302 37.65 17.19 4.60
C ASP A 302 39.17 17.27 4.73
N LEU A 303 39.65 17.20 5.97
CA LEU A 303 41.07 17.28 6.32
C LEU A 303 41.47 15.98 6.99
N ASP A 304 42.33 15.18 6.36
CA ASP A 304 42.94 14.00 6.96
C ASP A 304 44.43 14.26 7.21
N TYR A 305 44.87 14.02 8.45
CA TYR A 305 46.26 14.11 8.83
C TYR A 305 46.78 12.77 9.36
N ALA A 306 47.69 12.17 8.59
CA ALA A 306 48.42 10.98 8.96
C ALA A 306 49.64 11.34 9.84
N PHE A 307 49.50 11.22 11.16
CA PHE A 307 50.62 11.41 12.09
C PHE A 307 51.71 10.34 11.89
N ASN A 308 51.29 9.10 11.57
CA ASN A 308 52.17 8.01 11.17
C ASN A 308 51.38 6.98 10.36
N LYS A 309 52.04 5.91 9.89
CA LYS A 309 51.43 4.83 9.09
C LYS A 309 50.28 4.07 9.78
N ASP A 310 50.14 4.23 11.08
CA ASP A 310 49.21 3.49 11.94
C ASP A 310 48.16 4.41 12.61
N PHE A 311 48.32 5.74 12.56
CA PHE A 311 47.47 6.71 13.27
C PHE A 311 47.11 7.92 12.39
N HIS A 312 45.81 8.09 12.17
CA HIS A 312 45.24 9.18 11.40
C HIS A 312 44.20 9.92 12.23
N VAL A 313 44.13 11.23 12.04
CA VAL A 313 43.07 12.07 12.59
C VAL A 313 42.51 12.90 11.45
N GLY A 314 41.19 12.87 11.31
CA GLY A 314 40.47 13.65 10.33
C GLY A 314 39.50 14.64 10.96
N ALA A 315 39.19 15.70 10.22
CA ALA A 315 38.15 16.65 10.52
C ALA A 315 37.36 16.96 9.25
N THR A 316 36.04 16.94 9.36
CA THR A 316 35.13 17.14 8.23
C THR A 316 34.22 18.32 8.56
N LEU A 317 34.07 19.26 7.63
CA LEU A 317 33.07 20.32 7.68
C LEU A 317 32.28 20.28 6.38
N MET A 318 30.97 20.16 6.46
CA MET A 318 30.11 20.01 5.31
C MET A 318 28.86 20.86 5.47
N HIS A 319 28.42 21.49 4.40
CA HIS A 319 27.22 22.28 4.32
C HIS A 319 26.34 21.75 3.18
N TYR A 320 25.10 21.42 3.51
CA TYR A 320 24.08 20.95 2.58
C TYR A 320 22.89 21.91 2.62
N GLY A 321 22.64 22.58 1.50
CA GLY A 321 21.54 23.52 1.36
C GLY A 321 20.66 23.20 0.15
N GLU A 322 19.35 23.25 0.36
CA GLU A 322 18.34 23.10 -0.68
C GLU A 322 17.65 24.42 -0.98
N LYS A 323 17.32 24.64 -2.26
CA LYS A 323 16.57 25.81 -2.71
C LYS A 323 15.41 25.37 -3.60
N ALA A 324 14.19 25.76 -3.22
CA ALA A 324 12.98 25.54 -4.01
C ALA A 324 12.95 26.42 -5.28
N LEU A 325 12.17 25.98 -6.27
CA LEU A 325 11.81 26.79 -7.46
C LEU A 325 10.75 27.85 -7.12
N THR A 326 9.83 27.52 -6.22
CA THR A 326 8.75 28.38 -5.74
C THR A 326 9.11 28.95 -4.36
N GLU A 327 8.53 30.11 -4.03
CA GLU A 327 8.70 30.66 -2.67
C GLU A 327 7.85 29.93 -1.64
N LYS A 328 6.64 29.50 -2.02
CA LYS A 328 5.76 28.68 -1.17
C LYS A 328 6.21 27.23 -1.24
N VAL A 329 6.32 26.60 -0.07
CA VAL A 329 6.71 25.21 0.09
C VAL A 329 5.69 24.50 0.97
N SER A 330 5.17 23.36 0.51
CA SER A 330 4.17 22.57 1.22
C SER A 330 4.79 21.79 2.39
N ILE A 331 3.96 21.41 3.35
CA ILE A 331 4.37 20.50 4.42
C ILE A 331 4.84 19.15 3.85
N GLY A 332 6.01 18.67 4.29
CA GLY A 332 6.67 17.48 3.77
C GLY A 332 7.74 17.74 2.69
N ASP A 333 7.69 18.91 2.03
CA ASP A 333 8.68 19.35 1.04
C ASP A 333 9.66 20.40 1.63
N GLU A 334 9.77 20.47 2.96
CA GLU A 334 10.60 21.47 3.63
C GLU A 334 12.05 21.44 3.15
N LEU A 335 12.58 22.64 2.88
CA LEU A 335 13.96 22.79 2.43
C LEU A 335 14.93 22.56 3.58
N VAL A 336 15.91 21.71 3.34
CA VAL A 336 16.96 21.44 4.29
C VAL A 336 18.11 22.44 4.15
N ASN A 337 18.62 22.94 5.28
CA ASN A 337 19.83 23.75 5.32
C ASN A 337 20.67 23.36 6.54
N ASN A 338 21.56 22.39 6.36
CA ASN A 338 22.30 21.78 7.45
C ASN A 338 23.80 21.97 7.28
N THR A 339 24.49 22.27 8.39
CA THR A 339 25.94 22.21 8.47
C THR A 339 26.33 21.08 9.39
N ILE A 340 27.13 20.13 8.90
CA ILE A 340 27.71 19.04 9.68
C ILE A 340 29.17 19.38 9.91
N TRP A 341 29.64 19.23 11.15
CA TRP A 341 31.06 19.18 11.43
C TRP A 341 31.36 17.92 12.22
N GLY A 342 32.54 17.36 12.00
CA GLY A 342 32.93 16.11 12.63
C GLY A 342 34.43 15.97 12.74
N ALA A 343 34.83 15.04 13.60
CA ALA A 343 36.20 14.60 13.77
C ALA A 343 36.23 13.07 13.76
N ASN A 344 37.23 12.51 13.11
CA ASN A 344 37.43 11.07 13.07
C ASN A 344 38.86 10.73 13.51
N VAL A 345 39.01 9.57 14.13
CA VAL A 345 40.29 9.03 14.56
C VAL A 345 40.35 7.59 14.11
N SER A 346 41.43 7.21 13.43
CA SER A 346 41.68 5.82 13.11
C SER A 346 43.08 5.40 13.57
N TYR A 347 43.13 4.25 14.25
CA TYR A 347 44.36 3.65 14.73
C TYR A 347 44.40 2.18 14.35
N LYS A 348 45.37 1.79 13.53
CA LYS A 348 45.55 0.43 13.05
C LYS A 348 46.97 -0.05 13.34
N THR A 349 47.10 -1.09 14.17
CA THR A 349 48.40 -1.68 14.47
C THR A 349 48.38 -3.20 14.32
N ASN A 350 49.53 -3.76 13.93
CA ASN A 350 49.73 -5.20 13.82
C ASN A 350 50.65 -5.66 14.96
N PHE A 351 50.30 -6.77 15.59
CA PHE A 351 51.05 -7.33 16.71
C PHE A 351 51.07 -8.86 16.65
N MET A 352 52.16 -9.46 17.11
CA MET A 352 52.35 -10.92 17.12
C MET A 352 52.03 -11.55 18.46
N TRP A 353 51.85 -10.79 19.55
CA TRP A 353 51.73 -11.37 20.89
C TRP A 353 50.48 -12.27 21.04
N LEU A 354 49.35 -11.87 20.46
CA LEU A 354 48.11 -12.66 20.48
C LEU A 354 48.19 -13.86 19.54
N THR A 355 48.78 -13.70 18.36
CA THR A 355 49.10 -14.82 17.45
C THR A 355 49.96 -15.86 18.16
N ASN A 356 51.01 -15.41 18.86
CA ASN A 356 51.90 -16.27 19.63
C ASN A 356 51.20 -16.92 20.84
N LEU A 357 50.24 -16.23 21.46
CA LEU A 357 49.43 -16.78 22.55
C LEU A 357 48.51 -17.90 22.03
N LEU A 358 47.85 -17.69 20.89
CA LEU A 358 46.99 -18.70 20.26
C LEU A 358 47.78 -19.96 19.85
N ASN A 359 49.04 -19.81 19.44
CA ASN A 359 49.95 -20.93 19.14
C ASN A 359 50.36 -21.77 20.37
N LYS A 360 49.99 -21.36 21.59
CA LYS A 360 50.17 -22.22 22.78
C LYS A 360 49.04 -23.24 22.94
N ILE A 361 47.94 -23.11 22.20
CA ILE A 361 46.86 -24.09 22.19
C ILE A 361 47.28 -25.24 21.26
N PRO A 362 47.38 -26.50 21.75
CA PRO A 362 47.98 -27.62 21.01
C PRO A 362 47.33 -27.94 19.65
N THR A 363 46.13 -27.44 19.38
CA THR A 363 45.34 -27.70 18.18
C THR A 363 45.34 -26.55 17.16
N VAL A 364 46.01 -25.42 17.44
CA VAL A 364 45.98 -24.21 16.60
C VAL A 364 47.37 -23.86 16.10
N ASN A 365 47.51 -23.54 14.81
CA ASN A 365 48.74 -23.03 14.20
C ASN A 365 48.45 -21.76 13.39
N ALA A 366 48.58 -20.60 14.04
CA ALA A 366 48.38 -19.27 13.48
C ALA A 366 49.73 -18.63 13.11
N THR A 367 49.93 -18.36 11.82
CA THR A 367 51.15 -17.71 11.29
C THR A 367 50.94 -16.23 10.94
N ALA A 368 49.68 -15.80 10.78
CA ALA A 368 49.33 -14.43 10.40
C ALA A 368 49.42 -13.46 11.61
N PRO A 369 49.93 -12.22 11.42
CA PRO A 369 49.91 -11.19 12.46
C PRO A 369 48.48 -10.85 12.89
N SER A 370 48.26 -10.71 14.20
CA SER A 370 47.02 -10.16 14.72
C SER A 370 46.97 -8.67 14.42
N SER A 371 45.78 -8.14 14.11
CA SER A 371 45.59 -6.71 13.88
C SER A 371 44.56 -6.14 14.85
N PHE A 372 44.81 -4.92 15.31
CA PHE A 372 43.88 -4.14 16.12
C PHE A 372 43.57 -2.89 15.34
N ASN A 373 42.28 -2.70 15.09
CA ASN A 373 41.76 -1.56 14.35
C ASN A 373 40.73 -0.86 15.24
N PHE A 374 41.05 0.36 15.61
CA PHE A 374 40.16 1.25 16.34
C PHE A 374 39.76 2.40 15.42
N LYS A 375 38.45 2.62 15.31
CA LYS A 375 37.86 3.75 14.60
C LYS A 375 36.91 4.46 15.56
N GLY A 376 37.07 5.76 15.69
CA GLY A 376 36.16 6.64 16.41
C GLY A 376 35.73 7.77 15.50
N GLU A 377 34.43 8.03 15.47
CA GLU A 377 33.84 9.10 14.66
C GLU A 377 32.91 9.93 15.55
N PHE A 378 33.02 11.24 15.45
CA PHE A 378 32.12 12.21 16.05
C PHE A 378 31.61 13.12 14.95
N ALA A 379 30.30 13.29 14.86
CA ALA A 379 29.69 14.24 13.93
C ALA A 379 28.53 14.93 14.64
N GLN A 380 28.44 16.25 14.47
CA GLN A 380 27.32 17.05 14.94
C GLN A 380 26.67 17.75 13.75
N LEU A 381 25.35 17.59 13.66
CA LEU A 381 24.51 18.29 12.69
C LEU A 381 23.96 19.56 13.33
N ILE A 382 24.20 20.70 12.67
CA ILE A 382 23.69 22.02 13.03
C ILE A 382 22.64 22.41 11.96
N PRO A 383 21.34 22.30 12.28
CA PRO A 383 20.29 22.70 11.37
C PRO A 383 20.14 24.23 11.38
N HIS A 384 20.12 24.85 10.21
CA HIS A 384 19.80 26.27 10.06
C HIS A 384 18.31 26.43 9.81
N GLN A 385 17.64 27.24 10.64
CA GLN A 385 16.24 27.58 10.46
C GLN A 385 16.13 28.97 9.83
N ALA A 386 15.32 29.08 8.77
CA ALA A 386 14.91 30.38 8.25
C ALA A 386 13.97 31.08 9.24
N LYS A 387 13.91 32.42 9.20
CA LYS A 387 13.04 33.18 10.11
C LYS A 387 11.56 32.85 9.86
N THR A 388 10.85 32.50 10.92
CA THR A 388 9.39 32.25 10.92
C THR A 388 8.64 33.48 10.40
N GLY A 389 7.62 33.27 9.57
CA GLY A 389 6.82 34.35 8.96
C GLY A 389 7.36 34.87 7.62
N SER A 390 8.46 34.30 7.12
CA SER A 390 8.85 34.42 5.72
C SER A 390 8.40 33.19 4.93
N ASN A 391 8.22 33.31 3.61
CA ASN A 391 7.88 32.18 2.73
C ASN A 391 8.92 31.03 2.85
N ALA A 392 10.19 31.38 3.12
CA ALA A 392 11.28 30.41 3.30
C ALA A 392 11.32 29.74 4.69
N GLY A 393 10.61 30.29 5.69
CA GLY A 393 10.57 29.78 7.07
C GLY A 393 9.19 29.32 7.51
N SER A 394 8.26 29.14 6.55
CA SER A 394 6.89 28.68 6.79
C SER A 394 6.59 27.50 5.86
N SER A 395 6.03 26.41 6.40
CA SER A 395 5.46 25.32 5.61
C SER A 395 3.96 25.55 5.43
N TYR A 396 3.48 25.46 4.20
CA TYR A 396 2.06 25.60 3.89
C TYR A 396 1.37 24.24 4.03
N ILE A 397 0.34 24.17 4.89
CA ILE A 397 -0.51 22.97 5.00
C ILE A 397 -1.41 22.86 3.76
N ASP A 398 -1.96 23.99 3.30
CA ASP A 398 -2.72 24.15 2.07
C ASP A 398 -2.55 25.60 1.60
N ASP A 399 -2.24 25.80 0.31
CA ASP A 399 -2.11 27.12 -0.30
C ASP A 399 -3.31 27.48 -1.21
N PHE A 400 -4.29 26.58 -1.31
CA PHE A 400 -5.51 26.68 -2.12
C PHE A 400 -5.30 26.85 -3.64
N GLU A 401 -4.06 26.78 -4.15
CA GLU A 401 -3.75 27.02 -5.57
C GLU A 401 -4.36 25.94 -6.48
N SER A 402 -4.49 24.69 -5.98
CA SER A 402 -5.07 23.56 -6.71
C SER A 402 -6.52 23.24 -6.34
N THR A 403 -7.25 24.18 -5.72
CA THR A 403 -8.64 23.95 -5.30
C THR A 403 -9.64 23.97 -6.45
N GLN A 404 -9.25 24.53 -7.59
CA GLN A 404 -10.08 24.61 -8.78
C GLN A 404 -9.42 23.86 -9.93
N SER A 405 -10.22 23.01 -10.57
CA SER A 405 -9.86 22.34 -11.82
C SER A 405 -10.83 22.78 -12.90
N GLY A 406 -10.31 23.31 -14.00
CA GLY A 406 -11.11 23.62 -15.18
C GLY A 406 -11.27 22.39 -16.07
N ILE A 407 -12.50 22.06 -16.46
CA ILE A 407 -12.77 21.10 -17.54
C ILE A 407 -13.09 21.91 -18.78
N ASP A 408 -12.27 21.81 -19.83
CA ASP A 408 -12.50 22.54 -21.08
C ASP A 408 -13.55 21.83 -21.93
N LEU A 409 -14.67 22.49 -22.19
CA LEU A 409 -15.76 22.01 -23.05
C LEU A 409 -15.76 22.68 -24.43
N ARG A 410 -14.76 23.50 -24.76
CA ARG A 410 -14.77 24.30 -26.00
C ARG A 410 -14.39 23.53 -27.26
N SER A 411 -13.98 22.27 -27.16
CA SER A 411 -13.57 21.44 -28.31
C SER A 411 -14.77 21.17 -29.23
N PRO A 412 -14.88 21.83 -30.40
CA PRO A 412 -16.09 21.75 -31.24
C PRO A 412 -16.35 20.35 -31.77
N TYR A 413 -15.29 19.55 -31.97
CA TYR A 413 -15.37 18.18 -32.46
C TYR A 413 -15.93 17.18 -31.43
N SER A 414 -16.01 17.56 -30.15
CA SER A 414 -16.64 16.73 -29.12
C SER A 414 -18.16 16.93 -29.04
N TRP A 415 -18.69 17.93 -29.75
CA TRP A 415 -20.12 18.23 -29.78
C TRP A 415 -20.78 17.53 -30.97
N PHE A 416 -21.94 16.95 -30.72
CA PHE A 416 -22.78 16.32 -31.72
C PHE A 416 -24.23 16.78 -31.53
N LEU A 417 -25.07 16.52 -32.52
CA LEU A 417 -26.48 16.87 -32.45
C LEU A 417 -27.14 16.14 -31.29
N ALA A 418 -27.73 16.89 -30.37
CA ALA A 418 -28.50 16.32 -29.26
C ALA A 418 -29.87 15.81 -29.74
N SER A 419 -30.45 14.87 -29.00
CA SER A 419 -31.87 14.53 -29.16
C SER A 419 -32.75 15.73 -28.83
N THR A 420 -33.98 15.74 -29.35
CA THR A 420 -34.99 16.75 -28.99
C THR A 420 -35.18 16.77 -27.46
N PRO A 421 -35.00 17.92 -26.79
CA PRO A 421 -35.12 17.99 -25.34
C PRO A 421 -36.59 17.86 -24.91
N TYR A 422 -36.82 17.12 -23.82
CA TYR A 422 -38.13 17.00 -23.19
C TYR A 422 -38.41 18.18 -22.26
N ASP A 423 -39.58 18.79 -22.40
CA ASP A 423 -40.11 19.81 -21.50
C ASP A 423 -41.46 19.31 -20.92
N PRO A 424 -41.59 19.19 -19.58
CA PRO A 424 -42.84 18.78 -18.94
C PRO A 424 -43.90 19.90 -18.85
N SER A 425 -43.63 21.11 -19.33
CA SER A 425 -44.56 22.23 -19.27
C SER A 425 -45.77 22.05 -20.19
N ALA A 426 -46.92 22.64 -19.82
CA ALA A 426 -48.11 22.65 -20.68
C ALA A 426 -47.92 23.43 -21.99
N SER A 427 -46.85 24.22 -22.09
CA SER A 427 -46.42 24.99 -23.26
C SER A 427 -45.24 24.34 -24.01
N ALA A 428 -44.99 23.05 -23.77
CA ALA A 428 -43.87 22.34 -24.40
C ALA A 428 -43.93 22.44 -25.93
N LEU A 429 -42.79 22.83 -26.52
CA LEU A 429 -42.64 22.94 -27.98
C LEU A 429 -42.56 21.58 -28.68
N PHE A 430 -42.12 20.55 -27.96
CA PHE A 430 -41.93 19.19 -28.46
C PHE A 430 -42.49 18.15 -27.46
N PRO A 431 -43.83 18.09 -27.28
CA PRO A 431 -44.46 17.17 -26.34
C PRO A 431 -44.17 15.68 -26.63
N GLU A 432 -43.86 15.34 -27.89
CA GLU A 432 -43.45 14.02 -28.33
C GLU A 432 -42.11 13.55 -27.75
N ALA A 433 -41.26 14.46 -27.28
CA ALA A 433 -39.98 14.12 -26.66
C ALA A 433 -40.15 13.33 -25.33
N GLY A 434 -41.36 13.31 -24.75
CA GLY A 434 -41.69 12.50 -23.59
C GLY A 434 -42.09 11.05 -23.91
N LEU A 435 -42.23 10.70 -25.20
CA LEU A 435 -42.60 9.36 -25.62
C LEU A 435 -41.36 8.47 -25.67
N SER A 436 -41.38 7.34 -24.95
CA SER A 436 -40.39 6.29 -25.09
C SER A 436 -40.97 5.21 -25.99
N ASN A 437 -40.24 4.85 -27.07
CA ASN A 437 -40.51 3.73 -27.99
C ASN A 437 -41.36 4.05 -29.24
N ASN A 438 -40.75 4.68 -30.26
CA ASN A 438 -41.13 4.52 -31.67
C ASN A 438 -40.00 3.81 -32.43
#